data_AF-A0A6S7IW84-F1
#
_entry.id   AF-A0A6S7IW84-F1
#
_cell.length_a   1.000
_cell.length_b   1.000
_cell.length_c   1.000
_cell.angle_alpha   90.00
_cell.angle_beta   90.00
_cell.angle_gamma   90.00
#
_symmetry.space_group_name_H-M   'P 1'
#
loop_
_entity.id
_entity.type
_entity.pdbx_description
1 polymer ?
#
loop_
_entity_poly.entity_id
_entity_poly.type
_entity_poly.pdbx_seq_one_letter_code
_entity_poly.pdbx_strand_id
1 'polypeptide(L)'
;MNTVHVDDVSRALWYLTTNGNNGEVYNLVDNGETTQGIISELVCELLGIEHDYHGTIVSNFARLNMTDIVDESNEKHLEPWSEACQRDNIENTPLSPYLDQELLYEKHLSLDGSKLEETGFKCEHGKLTTGNLKEVLEDYVKLGLFPPSLAQTN
;
A
#
# COMPACT_ATOMS: atom_id res chain seq x y z
N MET A 1 4.63 9.49 3.66
CA MET A 1 5.05 8.18 3.16
C MET A 1 5.17 8.29 1.66
N ASN A 2 6.16 7.63 1.06
CA ASN A 2 6.30 7.62 -0.40
C ASN A 2 5.65 6.36 -1.00
N THR A 3 4.85 6.53 -2.05
CA THR A 3 4.01 5.51 -2.69
C THR A 3 4.20 5.52 -4.21
N VAL A 4 5.39 5.08 -4.64
CA VAL A 4 5.79 5.11 -6.06
C VAL A 4 5.05 4.03 -6.86
N HIS A 5 4.47 4.40 -8.00
CA HIS A 5 3.85 3.47 -8.93
C HIS A 5 4.88 2.59 -9.66
N VAL A 6 4.56 1.34 -9.96
CA VAL A 6 5.48 0.38 -10.62
C VAL A 6 5.91 0.85 -12.01
N ASP A 7 5.06 1.58 -12.72
CA ASP A 7 5.41 2.16 -14.01
C ASP A 7 6.47 3.25 -13.88
N ASP A 8 6.38 4.08 -12.83
CA ASP A 8 7.42 5.08 -12.56
C ASP A 8 8.74 4.43 -12.16
N VAL A 9 8.71 3.30 -11.43
CA VAL A 9 9.90 2.48 -11.16
C VAL A 9 10.53 2.00 -12.47
N SER A 10 9.73 1.42 -13.34
CA SER A 10 10.19 0.88 -14.63
C SER A 10 10.74 1.97 -15.55
N ARG A 11 10.04 3.12 -15.62
CA ARG A 11 10.47 4.31 -16.38
C ARG A 11 11.77 4.88 -15.83
N ALA A 12 11.92 4.99 -14.51
CA ALA A 12 13.13 5.50 -13.89
C ALA A 12 14.34 4.59 -14.17
N LEU A 13 14.16 3.26 -14.03
CA LEU A 13 15.20 2.27 -14.36
C LEU A 13 15.67 2.43 -15.80
N TRP A 14 14.73 2.51 -16.75
CA TRP A 14 15.07 2.71 -18.16
C TRP A 14 15.73 4.06 -18.42
N TYR A 15 15.17 5.14 -17.87
CA TYR A 15 15.64 6.51 -18.04
C TYR A 15 17.09 6.69 -17.55
N LEU A 16 17.44 6.08 -16.42
CA LEU A 16 18.79 6.17 -15.85
C LEU A 16 19.86 5.46 -16.68
N THR A 17 19.49 4.56 -17.61
CA THR A 17 20.47 3.93 -18.52
C THR A 17 21.15 4.94 -19.45
N THR A 18 20.51 6.07 -19.74
CA THR A 18 21.04 7.12 -20.63
C THR A 18 21.26 8.47 -19.94
N ASN A 19 20.67 8.68 -18.77
CA ASN A 19 20.72 9.97 -18.07
C ASN A 19 21.36 9.88 -16.67
N GLY A 20 21.70 8.67 -16.20
CA GLY A 20 22.39 8.43 -14.94
C GLY A 20 23.89 8.23 -15.11
N ASN A 21 24.62 8.35 -14.00
CA ASN A 21 26.05 8.05 -13.93
C ASN A 21 26.28 6.62 -13.43
N ASN A 22 27.28 5.93 -13.98
CA ASN A 22 27.63 4.58 -13.53
C ASN A 22 28.14 4.58 -12.09
N GLY A 23 27.68 3.62 -11.28
CA GLY A 23 28.06 3.46 -9.88
C GLY A 23 27.34 4.41 -8.92
N GLU A 24 26.40 5.22 -9.41
CA GLU A 24 25.63 6.13 -8.58
C GLU A 24 24.28 5.56 -8.14
N VAL A 25 23.83 5.97 -6.96
CA VAL A 25 22.52 5.64 -6.40
C VAL A 25 21.57 6.83 -6.59
N TYR A 26 20.33 6.54 -6.96
CA TYR A 26 19.24 7.49 -7.14
C TYR A 26 18.02 6.98 -6.39
N ASN A 27 17.42 7.82 -5.53
CA ASN A 27 16.15 7.51 -4.91
C ASN A 27 15.02 7.92 -5.86
N LEU A 28 14.07 7.03 -6.09
CA LEU A 28 12.82 7.35 -6.76
C LEU A 28 11.77 7.66 -5.70
N VAL A 29 11.19 8.85 -5.77
CA VAL A 29 10.28 9.40 -4.78
C VAL A 29 9.09 10.01 -5.51
N ASP A 30 7.89 9.75 -5.02
CA ASP A 30 6.67 10.41 -5.49
C ASP A 30 6.47 11.75 -4.76
N ASN A 31 5.84 12.71 -5.44
CA ASN A 31 5.59 14.05 -4.90
C ASN A 31 4.18 14.18 -4.30
N GLY A 32 3.59 13.06 -3.90
CA GLY A 32 2.17 12.96 -3.52
C GLY A 32 1.89 13.21 -2.04
N GLU A 33 2.93 13.26 -1.20
CA GLU A 33 2.84 13.43 0.26
C GLU A 33 1.83 12.48 0.93
N THR A 34 1.80 11.23 0.49
CA THR A 34 0.80 10.25 0.94
C THR A 34 0.85 10.02 2.45
N THR A 35 -0.32 10.01 3.08
CA THR A 35 -0.52 9.71 4.51
C THR A 35 -1.35 8.44 4.67
N GLN A 36 -1.34 7.84 5.87
CA GLN A 36 -2.25 6.72 6.18
C GLN A 36 -3.72 7.13 6.00
N GLY A 37 -4.09 8.35 6.38
CA GLY A 37 -5.44 8.87 6.20
C GLY A 37 -5.87 8.94 4.73
N ILE A 38 -4.99 9.40 3.84
CA ILE A 38 -5.25 9.40 2.38
C ILE A 38 -5.46 7.97 1.88
N ILE A 39 -4.62 7.02 2.29
CA ILE A 39 -4.78 5.61 1.88
C ILE A 39 -6.10 5.04 2.37
N SER A 40 -6.44 5.26 3.65
CA SER A 40 -7.71 4.79 4.22
C SER A 40 -8.91 5.36 3.46
N GLU A 41 -8.91 6.67 3.16
CA GLU A 41 -9.97 7.31 2.37
C GLU A 41 -10.14 6.67 0.99
N LEU A 42 -9.04 6.47 0.25
CA LEU A 42 -9.08 5.88 -1.09
C LEU A 42 -9.49 4.40 -1.07
N VAL A 43 -9.08 3.63 -0.05
CA VAL A 43 -9.50 2.22 0.11
C VAL A 43 -10.98 2.12 0.46
N CYS A 44 -11.46 2.99 1.35
CA CYS A 44 -12.88 3.08 1.70
C CYS A 44 -13.74 3.47 0.49
N GLU A 45 -13.30 4.45 -0.30
CA GLU A 45 -13.93 4.81 -1.57
C GLU A 45 -13.95 3.63 -2.55
N LEU A 46 -12.81 2.94 -2.70
CA LEU A 46 -12.69 1.81 -3.63
C LEU A 46 -13.59 0.64 -3.26
N LEU A 47 -13.74 0.32 -1.97
CA LEU A 47 -14.49 -0.85 -1.50
C LEU A 47 -15.92 -0.52 -1.05
N GLY A 48 -16.31 0.76 -1.02
CA GLY A 48 -17.62 1.20 -0.54
C GLY A 48 -17.85 0.91 0.94
N ILE A 49 -16.79 1.01 1.76
CA ILE A 49 -16.84 0.79 3.22
C ILE A 49 -16.63 2.10 3.97
N GLU A 50 -17.14 2.16 5.21
CA GLU A 50 -16.93 3.30 6.10
C GLU A 50 -15.81 2.98 7.11
N HIS A 51 -15.03 3.99 7.48
CA HIS A 51 -14.09 3.92 8.59
C HIS A 51 -14.39 5.00 9.63
N ASP A 52 -14.05 4.73 10.88
CA ASP A 52 -14.13 5.68 11.98
C ASP A 52 -12.79 5.77 12.69
N TYR A 53 -12.53 6.90 13.37
CA TYR A 53 -11.31 7.14 14.11
C TYR A 53 -11.58 7.01 15.61
N HIS A 54 -10.74 6.20 16.28
CA HIS A 54 -10.77 6.14 17.74
C HIS A 54 -10.22 7.43 18.37
N GLY A 55 -10.93 7.93 19.39
CA GLY A 55 -10.51 9.13 20.13
C GLY A 55 -9.24 8.90 20.97
N THR A 56 -8.59 10.00 21.39
CA THR A 56 -7.26 10.02 22.02
C THR A 56 -7.07 9.05 23.19
N ILE A 57 -8.12 8.82 24.01
CA ILE A 57 -8.05 7.92 25.16
C ILE A 57 -7.89 6.47 24.71
N VAL A 58 -8.68 6.04 23.72
CA VAL A 58 -8.62 4.69 23.16
C VAL A 58 -7.30 4.49 22.43
N SER A 59 -6.84 5.50 21.67
CA SER A 59 -5.55 5.44 20.97
C SER A 59 -4.36 5.33 21.94
N ASN A 60 -4.41 6.00 23.09
CA ASN A 60 -3.37 5.87 24.12
C ASN A 60 -3.38 4.49 24.79
N PHE A 61 -4.56 3.94 25.08
CA PHE A 61 -4.68 2.58 25.60
C PHE A 61 -4.17 1.55 24.57
N ALA A 62 -4.47 1.77 23.29
CA ALA A 62 -4.00 0.94 22.19
C ALA A 62 -2.47 0.93 22.06
N ARG A 63 -1.82 2.09 22.21
CA ARG A 63 -0.35 2.18 22.21
C ARG A 63 0.30 1.37 23.33
N LEU A 64 -0.34 1.25 24.49
CA LEU A 64 0.18 0.47 25.62
C LEU A 64 -0.02 -1.03 25.46
N ASN A 65 -1.01 -1.45 24.67
CA ASN A 65 -1.38 -2.85 24.44
C ASN A 65 -1.38 -3.19 22.93
N MET A 66 -0.39 -2.67 22.20
CA MET A 66 -0.37 -2.77 20.73
C MET A 66 -0.34 -4.22 20.27
N THR A 67 0.39 -5.09 20.97
CA THR A 67 0.48 -6.51 20.67
C THR A 67 -0.90 -7.18 20.73
N ASP A 68 -1.66 -6.96 21.81
CA ASP A 68 -2.99 -7.56 21.97
C ASP A 68 -3.96 -7.11 20.86
N ILE A 69 -3.89 -5.84 20.45
CA ILE A 69 -4.75 -5.30 19.37
C ILE A 69 -4.37 -5.87 18.02
N VAL A 70 -3.07 -6.02 17.76
CA VAL A 70 -2.57 -6.64 16.53
C VAL A 70 -3.01 -8.10 16.46
N ASP A 71 -2.87 -8.84 17.56
CA ASP A 71 -3.28 -10.24 17.65
C ASP A 71 -4.79 -10.39 17.46
N GLU A 72 -5.62 -9.58 18.13
CA GLU A 72 -7.07 -9.58 17.95
C GLU A 72 -7.47 -9.23 16.50
N SER A 73 -6.78 -8.27 15.88
CA SER A 73 -7.00 -7.94 14.47
C SER A 73 -6.65 -9.12 13.57
N ASN A 74 -5.49 -9.75 13.77
CA ASN A 74 -5.07 -10.91 12.99
C ASN A 74 -6.05 -12.08 13.12
N GLU A 75 -6.53 -12.37 14.33
CA GLU A 75 -7.55 -13.40 14.57
C GLU A 75 -8.84 -13.14 13.77
N LYS A 76 -9.29 -11.87 13.70
CA LYS A 76 -10.51 -11.49 12.97
C LYS A 76 -10.37 -11.52 11.45
N HIS A 77 -9.17 -11.35 10.91
CA HIS A 77 -8.98 -11.22 9.45
C HIS A 77 -8.44 -12.49 8.78
N LEU A 78 -7.64 -13.31 9.47
CA LEU A 78 -6.99 -14.50 8.88
C LEU A 78 -8.00 -15.56 8.44
N GLU A 79 -9.00 -15.86 9.27
CA GLU A 79 -10.02 -16.88 8.95
C GLU A 79 -10.92 -16.44 7.78
N PRO A 80 -11.54 -15.24 7.77
CA PRO A 80 -12.34 -14.78 6.63
C PRO A 80 -11.55 -14.69 5.32
N TRP A 81 -10.26 -14.32 5.39
CA TRP A 81 -9.38 -14.34 4.22
C TRP A 81 -9.17 -15.75 3.68
N SER A 82 -8.89 -16.72 4.55
CA SER A 82 -8.74 -18.13 4.18
C SER A 82 -10.02 -18.69 3.56
N GLU A 83 -11.18 -18.39 4.15
CA GLU A 83 -12.48 -18.79 3.61
C GLU A 83 -12.76 -18.17 2.22
N ALA A 84 -12.42 -16.89 2.03
CA ALA A 84 -12.55 -16.23 0.74
C ALA A 84 -11.62 -16.85 -0.32
N CYS A 85 -10.36 -17.13 0.03
CA CYS A 85 -9.44 -17.82 -0.85
C CYS A 85 -9.97 -19.20 -1.26
N GLN A 86 -10.49 -19.99 -0.31
CA GLN A 86 -11.08 -21.30 -0.59
C GLN A 86 -12.31 -21.20 -1.49
N ARG A 87 -13.22 -20.27 -1.20
CA ARG A 87 -14.44 -20.04 -1.98
C ARG A 87 -14.13 -19.69 -3.43
N ASP A 88 -13.09 -18.88 -3.64
CA ASP A 88 -12.71 -18.36 -4.96
C ASP A 88 -11.62 -19.19 -5.65
N ASN A 89 -11.28 -20.36 -5.11
CA ASN A 89 -10.26 -21.28 -5.63
C ASN A 89 -8.84 -20.68 -5.76
N ILE A 90 -8.45 -19.85 -4.79
CA ILE A 90 -7.11 -19.30 -4.64
C ILE A 90 -6.30 -20.26 -3.77
N GLU A 91 -5.55 -21.18 -4.40
CA GLU A 91 -4.77 -22.21 -3.69
C GLU A 91 -3.46 -21.67 -3.10
N ASN A 92 -2.82 -20.71 -3.79
CA ASN A 92 -1.56 -20.12 -3.36
C ASN A 92 -1.55 -18.63 -3.71
N THR A 93 -1.35 -17.77 -2.71
CA THR A 93 -1.16 -16.34 -2.90
C THR A 93 -0.01 -15.85 -2.02
N PRO A 94 0.84 -14.94 -2.52
CA PRO A 94 1.84 -14.28 -1.69
C PRO A 94 1.24 -13.18 -0.81
N LEU A 95 -0.04 -12.84 -1.01
CA LEU A 95 -0.74 -11.84 -0.22
C LEU A 95 -1.13 -12.45 1.14
N SER A 96 -0.90 -11.67 2.20
CA SER A 96 -1.28 -12.04 3.56
C SER A 96 -2.07 -10.89 4.19
N PRO A 97 -3.20 -11.18 4.87
CA PRO A 97 -3.92 -10.17 5.64
C PRO A 97 -3.27 -9.94 7.02
N TYR A 98 -2.16 -10.63 7.33
CA TYR A 98 -1.48 -10.51 8.60
C TYR A 98 -0.89 -9.11 8.77
N LEU A 99 -1.29 -8.44 9.85
CA LEU A 99 -0.82 -7.13 10.25
C LEU A 99 0.41 -7.28 11.14
N ASP A 100 1.55 -6.80 10.65
CA ASP A 100 2.75 -6.67 11.48
C ASP A 100 2.65 -5.45 12.39
N GLN A 101 2.92 -5.64 13.68
CA GLN A 101 2.91 -4.57 14.70
C GLN A 101 3.83 -3.40 14.32
N GLU A 102 4.92 -3.65 13.59
CA GLU A 102 5.85 -2.59 13.18
C GLU A 102 5.20 -1.53 12.28
N LEU A 103 4.19 -1.92 11.49
CA LEU A 103 3.49 -1.03 10.56
C LEU A 103 2.58 -0.02 11.28
N LEU A 104 2.22 -0.29 12.54
CA LEU A 104 1.41 0.59 13.37
C LEU A 104 2.22 1.64 14.13
N TYR A 105 3.56 1.54 14.10
CA TYR A 105 4.40 2.58 14.67
C TYR A 105 4.57 3.76 13.72
N GLU A 106 4.60 4.97 14.29
CA GLU A 106 4.86 6.23 13.57
C GLU A 106 6.35 6.38 13.16
N LYS A 107 6.88 5.41 12.40
CA LYS A 107 8.25 5.40 11.86
C LYS A 107 8.24 5.76 10.38
N HIS A 108 7.79 6.97 10.05
CA HIS A 108 7.79 7.43 8.66
C HIS A 108 9.23 7.72 8.19
N LEU A 109 9.67 7.00 7.16
CA LEU A 109 10.87 7.33 6.40
C LEU A 109 10.46 8.21 5.22
N SER A 110 11.14 9.35 5.07
CA SER A 110 11.04 10.22 3.91
C SER A 110 12.37 10.18 3.18
N LEU A 111 12.34 9.87 1.89
CA LEU A 111 13.53 9.82 1.05
C LEU A 111 13.70 11.14 0.29
N ASP A 112 14.96 11.52 0.05
CA ASP A 112 15.30 12.64 -0.82
C ASP A 112 15.47 12.15 -2.26
N GLY A 113 14.59 12.60 -3.15
CA GLY A 113 14.59 12.28 -4.58
C GLY A 113 15.27 13.32 -5.46
N SER A 114 15.77 14.42 -4.90
CA SER A 114 16.31 15.58 -5.62
C SER A 114 17.32 15.20 -6.71
N LYS A 115 18.22 14.27 -6.40
CA LYS A 115 19.23 13.78 -7.34
C LYS A 115 18.65 13.21 -8.64
N LEU A 116 17.52 12.50 -8.57
CA LEU A 116 16.84 11.99 -9.76
C LEU A 116 16.08 13.11 -10.48
N GLU A 117 15.43 14.00 -9.74
CA GLU A 117 14.71 15.15 -10.33
C GLU A 117 15.63 16.09 -11.10
N GLU A 118 16.86 16.33 -10.61
CA GLU A 118 17.88 17.15 -11.26
C GLU A 118 18.29 16.64 -12.64
N THR A 119 18.14 15.34 -12.91
CA THR A 119 18.37 14.78 -14.25
C THR A 119 17.28 15.19 -15.25
N GLY A 120 16.11 15.59 -14.76
CA GLY A 120 14.92 15.93 -15.54
C GLY A 120 13.83 14.84 -15.53
N PHE A 121 14.03 13.75 -14.81
CA PHE A 121 13.02 12.71 -14.64
C PHE A 121 11.77 13.24 -13.91
N LYS A 122 10.59 12.78 -14.31
CA LYS A 122 9.31 13.10 -13.66
C LYS A 122 8.42 11.87 -13.58
N CYS A 123 7.89 11.62 -12.39
CA CYS A 123 6.85 10.61 -12.17
C CYS A 123 5.57 11.01 -12.93
N GLU A 124 4.99 10.04 -13.63
CA GLU A 124 3.68 10.18 -14.28
C GLU A 124 2.55 9.99 -13.25
N HIS A 125 2.78 9.13 -12.24
CA HIS A 125 1.86 8.87 -11.15
C HIS A 125 2.33 9.60 -9.88
N GLY A 126 2.38 10.93 -9.96
CA GLY A 126 2.90 11.78 -8.87
C GLY A 126 2.05 11.80 -7.60
N LYS A 127 0.83 11.24 -7.61
CA LYS A 127 -0.07 11.16 -6.46
C LYS A 127 -0.88 9.86 -6.53
N LEU A 128 -1.04 9.21 -5.39
CA LEU A 128 -1.90 8.03 -5.26
C LEU A 128 -3.37 8.40 -5.51
N THR A 129 -4.06 7.60 -6.32
CA THR A 129 -5.49 7.76 -6.62
C THR A 129 -6.24 6.44 -6.50
N THR A 130 -7.56 6.52 -6.35
CA THR A 130 -8.48 5.37 -6.37
C THR A 130 -8.33 4.55 -7.66
N GLY A 131 -8.05 5.22 -8.78
CA GLY A 131 -7.75 4.56 -10.06
C GLY A 131 -6.51 3.67 -10.00
N ASN A 132 -5.43 4.13 -9.36
CA ASN A 132 -4.22 3.31 -9.21
C ASN A 132 -4.45 2.12 -8.28
N LEU A 133 -5.20 2.31 -7.19
CA LEU A 133 -5.54 1.19 -6.30
C LEU A 133 -6.45 0.16 -7.00
N LYS A 134 -7.42 0.64 -7.78
CA LYS A 134 -8.30 -0.21 -8.57
C LYS A 134 -7.52 -1.03 -9.60
N GLU A 135 -6.59 -0.41 -10.31
CA GLU A 135 -5.71 -1.09 -11.26
C GLU A 135 -4.95 -2.24 -10.58
N VAL A 136 -4.29 -1.97 -9.45
CA VAL A 136 -3.55 -2.99 -8.68
C VAL A 136 -4.47 -4.12 -8.19
N LEU A 137 -5.66 -3.79 -7.69
CA LEU A 137 -6.64 -4.78 -7.23
C LEU A 137 -7.12 -5.67 -8.38
N GLU A 138 -7.46 -5.07 -9.52
CA GLU A 138 -7.90 -5.78 -10.72
C GLU A 138 -6.81 -6.72 -11.24
N ASP A 139 -5.54 -6.31 -11.18
CA ASP A 139 -4.43 -7.15 -11.60
C ASP A 139 -4.20 -8.33 -10.65
N TYR A 140 -4.28 -8.14 -9.34
CA TYR A 140 -4.24 -9.26 -8.40
C TYR A 140 -5.41 -10.23 -8.58
N VAL A 141 -6.60 -9.73 -8.89
CA VAL A 141 -7.76 -10.57 -9.22
C VAL A 141 -7.52 -11.36 -10.51
N LYS A 142 -7.06 -10.72 -11.58
CA LYS A 142 -6.75 -11.36 -12.87
C LYS A 142 -5.66 -12.44 -12.74
N LEU A 143 -4.67 -12.20 -11.89
CA LEU A 143 -3.57 -13.13 -11.63
C LEU A 143 -3.97 -14.29 -10.70
N GLY A 144 -5.18 -14.29 -10.15
CA GLY A 144 -5.62 -15.29 -9.17
C GLY A 144 -4.86 -15.19 -7.85
N LEU A 145 -4.46 -13.97 -7.45
CA LEU A 145 -3.76 -13.69 -6.20
C LEU A 145 -4.67 -13.08 -5.13
N PHE A 146 -5.77 -12.44 -5.53
CA PHE A 146 -6.75 -11.85 -4.62
C PHE A 146 -8.16 -12.45 -4.86
N PRO A 147 -8.92 -12.81 -3.81
CA PRO A 147 -10.27 -13.35 -3.94
C PRO A 147 -11.23 -12.36 -4.63
N PRO A 148 -11.77 -12.67 -5.83
CA PRO A 148 -12.68 -11.78 -6.55
C PRO A 148 -13.97 -11.46 -5.78
N SER A 149 -14.40 -12.32 -4.86
CA SER A 149 -15.58 -12.07 -4.01
C SER A 149 -15.37 -10.95 -3.00
N LEU A 150 -14.12 -10.62 -2.66
CA LEU A 150 -13.78 -9.49 -1.79
C LEU A 150 -13.52 -8.19 -2.58
N ALA A 151 -13.27 -8.30 -3.89
CA ALA A 151 -13.00 -7.16 -4.76
C ALA A 151 -14.27 -6.55 -5.37
N GLN A 152 -15.41 -7.22 -5.26
CA GLN A 152 -16.68 -6.75 -5.78
C GLN A 152 -17.31 -5.72 -4.84
N THR A 153 -17.39 -4.48 -5.30
CA THR A 153 -18.29 -3.47 -4.73
C THR A 153 -19.72 -3.79 -5.14
N ASN A 154 -20.64 -3.85 -4.16
CA ASN A 154 -22.08 -3.91 -4.43
C ASN A 154 -22.57 -2.68 -5.22
#